data_AF-A0A6A6T024-F1
#
_entry.id   AF-A0A6A6T024-F1
#
_cell.length_a   1.000
_cell.length_b   1.000
_cell.length_c   1.000
_cell.angle_alpha   90.00
_cell.angle_beta   90.00
_cell.angle_gamma   90.00
#
_symmetry.space_group_name_H-M   'P 1'
#
loop_
_entity.id
_entity.type
_entity.pdbx_description
1 polymer ?
#
loop_
_entity_poly.entity_id
_entity_poly.type
_entity_poly.pdbx_seq_one_letter_code
_entity_poly.pdbx_strand_id
1 'polypeptide(L)'
;TAERPYRFDELSETVIHTQVLSICHSSQDETKRFYMMGQGFQQLGQGTVQEDNWVVLWFLWHSFRYRDNRESGASNGAYQGYGGE
;
A
#
# COMPACT_ATOMS: atom_id res chain seq x y z
N THR A 1 -18.06 13.50 -13.18
CA THR A 1 -18.15 12.99 -11.80
C THR A 1 -16.85 12.27 -11.53
N ALA A 2 -16.06 12.67 -10.52
CA ALA A 2 -14.79 12.00 -10.25
C ALA A 2 -15.05 10.59 -9.70
N GLU A 3 -14.41 9.59 -10.29
CA GLU A 3 -14.50 8.20 -9.82
C GLU A 3 -13.74 8.04 -8.50
N ARG A 4 -14.23 7.14 -7.63
CA ARG A 4 -13.58 6.90 -6.33
C ARG A 4 -12.21 6.23 -6.56
N PRO A 5 -11.14 6.63 -5.85
CA PRO A 5 -9.87 5.94 -5.93
C PRO A 5 -10.00 4.47 -5.47
N TYR A 6 -9.33 3.56 -6.18
CA TYR A 6 -9.25 2.13 -5.83
C TYR A 6 -8.68 1.93 -4.42
N ARG A 7 -9.27 1.00 -3.65
CA ARG A 7 -8.77 0.53 -2.34
C ARG A 7 -7.60 -0.44 -2.52
N PHE A 8 -6.81 -0.64 -1.46
CA PHE A 8 -5.67 -1.55 -1.55
C PHE A 8 -6.05 -2.98 -1.93
N ASP A 9 -7.13 -3.51 -1.33
CA ASP A 9 -7.63 -4.86 -1.59
C ASP A 9 -8.27 -5.03 -2.99
N GLU A 10 -8.51 -3.93 -3.72
CA GLU A 10 -9.07 -3.95 -5.08
C GLU A 10 -7.97 -4.00 -6.15
N LEU A 11 -6.70 -3.84 -5.76
CA LEU A 11 -5.56 -3.89 -6.68
C LEU A 11 -5.14 -5.34 -6.95
N SER A 12 -4.79 -5.65 -8.19
CA SER A 12 -4.26 -6.97 -8.53
C SER A 12 -2.86 -7.17 -7.97
N GLU A 13 -2.55 -8.40 -7.57
CA GLU A 13 -1.24 -8.78 -7.03
C GLU A 13 -0.10 -8.40 -7.98
N THR A 14 -0.28 -8.60 -9.29
CA THR A 14 0.71 -8.23 -10.32
C THR A 14 1.00 -6.73 -10.35
N VAL A 15 -0.02 -5.89 -10.18
CA VAL A 15 0.14 -4.44 -10.15
C VAL A 15 0.86 -4.01 -8.88
N ILE A 16 0.47 -4.58 -7.73
CA ILE A 16 1.13 -4.32 -6.45
C ILE A 16 2.61 -4.67 -6.54
N HIS A 17 2.93 -5.87 -7.04
CA HIS A 17 4.29 -6.36 -7.17
C HIS A 17 5.14 -5.48 -8.10
N THR A 18 4.59 -5.10 -9.25
CA THR A 18 5.29 -4.18 -10.19
C THR A 18 5.61 -2.85 -9.52
N GLN A 19 4.68 -2.30 -8.73
CA GLN A 19 4.91 -1.03 -8.04
C GLN A 19 5.90 -1.14 -6.89
N VAL A 20 5.88 -2.26 -6.14
CA VAL A 20 6.86 -2.55 -5.09
C VAL A 20 8.30 -2.49 -5.64
N LEU A 21 8.54 -3.15 -6.77
CA LEU A 21 9.85 -3.13 -7.44
C LEU A 21 10.22 -1.75 -7.96
N SER A 22 9.26 -1.06 -8.61
CA SER A 22 9.46 0.31 -9.11
C SER A 22 9.87 1.28 -7.99
N ILE A 23 9.21 1.22 -6.84
CA ILE A 23 9.51 2.06 -5.67
C ILE A 23 10.89 1.71 -5.13
N CYS A 24 11.22 0.42 -4.96
CA CYS A 24 12.55 0.01 -4.51
C CYS A 24 13.67 0.55 -5.42
N HIS A 25 13.46 0.51 -6.75
CA HIS A 25 14.45 0.99 -7.72
C HIS A 25 14.58 2.51 -7.79
N SER A 26 13.45 3.23 -7.69
CA SER A 26 13.39 4.70 -7.80
C SER A 26 13.64 5.47 -6.50
N SER A 27 13.77 4.76 -5.37
CA SER A 27 14.01 5.37 -4.06
C SER A 27 15.39 5.99 -3.94
N GLN A 28 15.48 7.07 -3.14
CA GLN A 28 16.75 7.70 -2.76
C GLN A 28 17.62 6.74 -1.97
N ASP A 29 18.94 6.86 -2.09
CA ASP A 29 19.93 5.94 -1.47
C ASP A 29 19.72 5.78 0.05
N GLU A 30 19.34 6.86 0.73
CA GLU A 30 19.04 6.87 2.16
C GLU A 30 17.83 6.00 2.52
N THR A 31 16.79 5.94 1.69
CA THR A 31 15.63 5.07 1.93
C THR A 31 15.90 3.67 1.39
N LYS A 32 16.61 3.59 0.26
CA LYS A 32 16.93 2.35 -0.46
C LYS A 32 17.71 1.36 0.40
N ARG A 33 18.63 1.82 1.26
CA ARG A 33 19.31 0.94 2.24
C ARG A 33 18.33 0.17 3.13
N PHE A 34 17.20 0.76 3.50
CA PHE A 34 16.18 0.06 4.31
C PHE A 34 15.40 -0.94 3.47
N TYR A 35 15.08 -0.60 2.22
CA TYR A 35 14.42 -1.51 1.28
C TYR A 35 15.31 -2.69 0.89
N MET A 36 16.63 -2.48 0.73
CA MET A 36 17.58 -3.55 0.44
C MET A 36 17.71 -4.56 1.57
N MET A 37 17.54 -4.16 2.84
CA MET A 37 17.50 -5.11 3.96
C MET A 37 16.30 -6.06 3.89
N GLY A 38 15.22 -5.64 3.23
CA GLY A 38 14.01 -6.43 3.01
C GLY A 38 13.95 -7.13 1.66
N GLN A 39 15.02 -7.06 0.85
CA GLN A 39 15.05 -7.69 -0.45
C GLN A 39 15.13 -9.21 -0.27
N GLY A 40 14.00 -9.87 -0.52
CA GLY A 40 13.87 -11.32 -0.45
C GLY A 40 13.89 -11.89 -1.85
N PHE A 41 14.79 -12.83 -2.10
CA PHE A 41 14.75 -13.66 -3.30
C PHE A 41 14.01 -14.94 -2.95
N GLN A 42 12.71 -15.01 -3.27
CA GLN A 42 11.96 -16.23 -3.05
C GLN A 42 12.22 -17.17 -4.23
N GLN A 43 12.84 -18.33 -3.96
CA GLN A 43 12.95 -19.40 -4.96
C GLN A 43 11.58 -20.04 -5.13
N LEU A 44 10.92 -19.79 -6.25
CA LEU A 44 9.62 -20.37 -6.57
C LEU A 44 9.73 -21.76 -7.25
N GLY A 45 10.93 -22.35 -7.27
CA GLY A 45 11.23 -23.59 -7.99
C GLY A 45 11.67 -23.34 -9.45
N GLN A 46 12.33 -24.35 -10.06
CA GLN A 46 12.91 -24.32 -11.41
C GLN A 46 13.64 -23.01 -11.76
N GLY A 47 14.57 -22.57 -10.90
CA GLY A 47 15.42 -21.42 -11.19
C GLY A 47 14.69 -20.06 -11.28
N THR A 48 13.40 -20.01 -10.97
CA THR A 48 12.64 -18.75 -10.92
C THR A 48 12.87 -18.11 -9.56
N VAL A 49 13.55 -16.97 -9.57
CA VAL A 49 13.70 -16.11 -8.41
C VAL A 49 12.68 -14.99 -8.56
N GLN A 50 11.66 -14.97 -7.72
CA GLN A 50 10.79 -13.80 -7.64
C GLN A 50 11.50 -12.79 -6.73
N GLU A 51 11.86 -11.65 -7.31
CA GLU A 51 12.36 -10.51 -6.56
C GLU A 51 11.18 -9.86 -5.84
N ASP A 52 11.19 -9.85 -4.52
CA ASP A 52 10.14 -9.18 -3.75
C ASP A 52 10.75 -8.29 -2.66
N ASN A 53 9.99 -7.28 -2.25
CA ASN A 53 10.42 -6.35 -1.21
C ASN A 53 9.33 -6.15 -0.17
N TRP A 54 9.40 -6.96 0.88
CA TRP A 54 8.39 -6.97 1.94
C TRP A 54 8.31 -5.65 2.70
N VAL A 55 9.41 -4.88 2.79
CA VAL A 55 9.43 -3.58 3.49
C VAL A 55 8.61 -2.55 2.72
N VAL A 56 8.77 -2.50 1.40
CA VAL A 56 7.98 -1.62 0.54
C VAL A 56 6.52 -2.05 0.53
N LEU A 57 6.25 -3.36 0.44
CA LEU A 57 4.90 -3.90 0.51
C LEU A 57 4.21 -3.55 1.84
N TRP A 58 4.92 -3.72 2.97
CA TRP A 58 4.43 -3.36 4.30
C TRP A 58 4.12 -1.86 4.41
N PHE A 59 5.01 -1.01 3.89
CA PHE A 59 4.82 0.44 3.89
C PHE A 59 3.60 0.87 3.07
N LEU A 60 3.41 0.30 1.87
CA LEU A 60 2.26 0.55 1.03
C LEU A 60 0.97 0.11 1.71
N TRP A 61 0.94 -1.13 2.21
CA TRP A 61 -0.23 -1.64 2.93
C TRP A 61 -0.62 -0.74 4.10
N HIS A 62 0.33 -0.31 4.93
CA HIS A 62 0.06 0.61 6.04
C HIS A 62 -0.48 1.96 5.57
N SER A 63 0.09 2.53 4.51
CA SER A 63 -0.29 3.83 3.97
C SER A 63 -1.72 3.82 3.41
N PHE A 64 -2.04 2.82 2.60
CA PHE A 64 -3.37 2.68 2.01
C PHE A 64 -4.42 2.28 3.04
N ARG A 65 -4.11 1.38 3.98
CA ARG A 65 -5.01 1.03 5.07
C ARG A 65 -5.43 2.26 5.89
N TYR A 66 -4.51 3.20 6.13
CA TYR A 66 -4.83 4.44 6.83
C TYR A 66 -5.79 5.34 6.03
N ARG A 67 -5.59 5.46 4.72
CA ARG A 67 -6.51 6.19 3.82
C ARG A 67 -7.88 5.52 3.76
N ASP A 68 -7.91 4.22 3.51
CA ASP A 68 -9.13 3.44 3.27
C ASP A 68 -10.00 3.33 4.53
N ASN A 69 -9.38 3.41 5.72
CA ASN A 69 -10.09 3.46 7.01
C ASN A 69 -10.66 4.85 7.33
N ARG A 70 -10.05 5.94 6.84
CA ARG A 70 -10.57 7.31 7.05
C ARG A 70 -11.85 7.59 6.27
N GLU A 71 -11.93 7.11 5.03
CA GLU A 71 -13.14 7.26 4.21
C GLU A 71 -14.36 6.53 4.81
N SER A 72 -14.12 5.50 5.62
CA SER A 72 -15.19 4.76 6.32
C SER A 72 -15.77 5.54 7.52
N GLY A 73 -15.05 6.54 8.05
CA GLY A 73 -15.48 7.34 9.21
C GLY A 73 -16.04 8.73 8.85
N ALA A 74 -15.74 9.27 7.67
CA ALA A 74 -16.19 10.59 7.26
C ALA A 74 -17.66 10.64 6.79
N SER A 75 -18.30 9.49 6.58
CA SER A 75 -19.73 9.40 6.22
C SER A 75 -20.70 9.63 7.39
N ASN A 76 -20.21 9.86 8.61
CA ASN A 76 -21.04 10.20 9.79
C ASN A 76 -20.64 11.55 10.42
N GLY A 77 -20.25 12.52 9.58
CA GLY A 77 -20.12 13.93 9.96
C GLY A 77 -21.39 14.76 9.70
N ALA A 78 -22.51 14.11 9.36
CA ALA A 78 -23.79 14.80 9.18
C ALA A 78 -24.46 15.03 10.55
N TYR A 79 -24.23 16.22 11.11
CA TYR A 79 -25.18 16.97 11.93
C TYR A 79 -26.07 16.15 12.89
N GLN A 80 -25.57 15.85 14.10
CA GLN A 80 -26.44 15.69 15.27
C GLN A 80 -26.17 16.84 16.26
N GLY A 81 -26.38 18.06 15.77
CA GLY A 81 -26.58 19.25 16.58
C GLY A 81 -28.06 19.61 16.58
N TYR A 82 -28.81 19.02 17.51
CA TYR A 82 -30.18 19.35 17.97
C TYR A 82 -30.27 18.64 19.33
N GLY A 83 -30.48 19.25 20.50
CA GLY A 83 -31.21 20.47 20.86
C GLY A 83 -32.35 20.05 21.79
N GLY A 84 -32.27 20.41 23.08
CA GLY A 84 -33.32 20.23 24.12
C GLY A 84 -33.43 18.81 24.69
N GLU A 85 -33.62 18.57 25.98
CA GLU A 85 -33.97 19.37 27.18
C GLU A 85 -33.30 18.73 28.41
#